data_AF-A0A7C0TUR6-F1
#
_entry.id   AF-A0A7C0TUR6-F1
#
_cell.length_a   1.000
_cell.length_b   1.000
_cell.length_c   1.000
_cell.angle_alpha   90.00
_cell.angle_beta   90.00
_cell.angle_gamma   90.00
#
_symmetry.space_group_name_H-M   'P 1'
#
loop_
_entity.id
_entity.type
_entity.pdbx_description
1 polymer ?
#
loop_
_entity_poly.entity_id
_entity_poly.type
_entity_poly.pdbx_seq_one_letter_code
_entity_poly.pdbx_strand_id
1 'polypeptide(L)'
;MTGSEMLIVVGGGLAGSEAAWQAAERGVDVTLYEMRPQRMTPAHVSDRLAELVCSNSLGSDLPDRAAGLLKAELRRLGSLVLACADQARVPAGGALAVDRELFAAEVTRRIEAHPRIRLVRQEVVHLP
;
A
#
# COMPACT_ATOMS: atom_id res chain seq x y z
N MET A 1 31.18 -8.53 9.64
CA MET A 1 29.73 -8.26 9.72
C MET A 1 29.32 -7.66 8.40
N THR A 2 28.83 -8.48 7.48
CA THR A 2 28.23 -8.00 6.23
C THR A 2 27.00 -7.19 6.63
N GLY A 3 27.01 -5.88 6.38
CA GLY A 3 25.83 -5.05 6.61
C GLY A 3 24.67 -5.68 5.86
N SER A 4 23.61 -6.06 6.57
CA SER A 4 22.42 -6.64 5.96
C SER A 4 21.95 -5.66 4.88
N GLU A 5 21.99 -6.06 3.61
CA GLU A 5 21.47 -5.24 2.52
C GLU A 5 19.97 -5.05 2.76
N MET A 6 19.63 -3.85 3.21
CA MET A 6 18.27 -3.45 3.55
C MET A 6 17.58 -2.95 2.29
N LEU A 7 16.42 -3.50 1.94
CA LEU A 7 15.66 -3.03 0.80
C LEU A 7 15.06 -1.65 1.12
N ILE A 8 15.28 -0.68 0.25
CA ILE A 8 14.70 0.65 0.37
C ILE A 8 13.53 0.79 -0.61
N VAL A 9 12.38 1.17 -0.08
CA VAL A 9 11.19 1.53 -0.88
C VAL A 9 10.93 3.02 -0.67
N VAL A 10 10.86 3.78 -1.77
CA VAL A 10 10.63 5.22 -1.73
C VAL A 10 9.21 5.53 -2.20
N GLY A 11 8.39 6.06 -1.29
CA GLY A 11 6.99 6.43 -1.51
C GLY A 11 6.01 5.42 -0.91
N GLY A 12 5.19 5.85 0.03
CA GLY A 12 4.20 5.05 0.75
C GLY A 12 2.82 4.97 0.07
N GLY A 13 2.76 5.10 -1.25
CA GLY A 13 1.53 4.94 -2.03
C GLY A 13 1.06 3.48 -2.11
N LEU A 14 0.07 3.20 -2.98
CA LEU A 14 -0.42 1.83 -3.22
C LEU A 14 0.72 0.85 -3.56
N ALA A 15 1.54 1.22 -4.55
CA ALA A 15 2.62 0.37 -5.04
C ALA A 15 3.74 0.17 -4.00
N GLY A 16 4.19 1.24 -3.34
CA GLY A 16 5.27 1.14 -2.36
C GLY A 16 4.86 0.41 -1.09
N SER A 17 3.61 0.56 -0.63
CA SER A 17 3.08 -0.20 0.50
C SER A 17 3.03 -1.70 0.17
N GLU A 18 2.55 -2.06 -1.02
CA GLU A 18 2.52 -3.46 -1.46
C GLU A 18 3.94 -4.03 -1.65
N ALA A 19 4.85 -3.27 -2.27
CA ALA A 19 6.24 -3.70 -2.47
C ALA A 19 6.96 -3.95 -1.14
N ALA A 20 6.81 -3.04 -0.18
CA ALA A 20 7.39 -3.19 1.16
C ALA A 20 6.82 -4.41 1.87
N TRP A 21 5.49 -4.61 1.81
CA TRP A 21 4.84 -5.77 2.40
C TRP A 21 5.32 -7.09 1.79
N GLN A 22 5.32 -7.19 0.46
CA GLN A 22 5.70 -8.43 -0.23
C GLN A 22 7.17 -8.81 0.03
N ALA A 23 8.08 -7.83 0.11
CA ALA A 23 9.46 -8.08 0.47
C ALA A 23 9.61 -8.55 1.94
N ALA A 24 8.89 -7.90 2.86
CA ALA A 24 8.96 -8.21 4.27
C ALA A 24 8.38 -9.59 4.63
N GLU A 25 7.27 -9.98 3.99
CA GLU A 25 6.68 -11.33 4.08
C GLU A 25 7.64 -12.42 3.56
N ARG A 26 8.60 -12.06 2.70
CA ARG A 26 9.65 -12.95 2.18
C ARG A 26 10.95 -12.93 2.98
N GLY A 27 10.96 -12.25 4.13
CA GLY A 27 12.11 -12.27 5.03
C GLY A 27 13.09 -11.12 4.87
N VAL A 28 12.81 -10.16 4.00
CA VAL A 28 13.70 -9.01 3.75
C VAL A 28 13.38 -7.89 4.73
N ASP A 29 14.40 -7.29 5.34
CA ASP A 29 14.23 -6.06 6.12
C ASP A 29 14.07 -4.87 5.19
N VAL A 30 12.99 -4.11 5.37
CA VAL A 30 12.59 -3.01 4.50
C VAL A 30 12.61 -1.69 5.25
N THR A 31 13.20 -0.65 4.65
CA THR A 31 12.90 0.75 5.02
C THR A 31 11.98 1.35 3.98
N LEU A 32 10.77 1.71 4.40
CA LEU A 32 9.79 2.43 3.59
C LEU A 32 9.86 3.92 3.91
N TYR A 33 10.27 4.73 2.93
CA TYR A 33 10.23 6.18 3.04
C TYR A 33 8.88 6.73 2.56
N GLU A 34 8.30 7.62 3.33
CA GLU A 34 7.14 8.42 2.95
C GLU A 34 7.37 9.87 3.36
N MET A 35 7.28 10.80 2.43
CA MET A 35 7.53 12.22 2.71
C MET A 35 6.39 12.89 3.45
N ARG A 36 5.16 12.34 3.36
CA ARG A 36 3.99 12.82 4.09
C ARG A 36 4.04 12.37 5.55
N PRO A 37 3.62 13.21 6.52
CA PRO A 37 2.94 14.49 6.33
C PRO A 37 3.88 15.70 6.22
N GLN A 38 5.19 15.54 6.41
CA GLN A 38 6.14 16.66 6.41
C GLN A 38 6.14 17.41 5.08
N ARG A 39 5.95 16.68 3.96
CA ARG A 39 5.76 17.24 2.64
C ARG A 39 4.60 16.57 1.92
N MET A 40 3.54 17.33 1.71
CA MET A 40 2.35 16.87 0.98
C MET A 40 2.54 16.98 -0.54
N THR A 41 1.85 16.14 -1.30
CA THR A 41 1.62 16.44 -2.72
C THR A 41 0.37 17.34 -2.85
N PRO A 42 0.14 17.99 -4.01
CA PRO A 42 -1.07 18.78 -4.22
C PRO A 42 -2.40 18.00 -4.13
N ALA A 43 -2.35 16.66 -4.19
CA ALA A 43 -3.54 15.81 -4.24
C ALA A 43 -3.81 15.05 -2.93
N HIS A 44 -2.77 14.82 -2.11
CA HIS A 44 -2.93 14.10 -0.84
C HIS A 44 -3.33 15.07 0.28
N VAL A 45 -4.15 14.59 1.20
CA VAL A 45 -4.66 15.38 2.35
C VAL A 45 -4.38 14.74 3.71
N SER A 46 -3.76 13.54 3.73
CA SER A 46 -3.47 12.81 4.97
C SER A 46 -2.02 12.34 5.07
N ASP A 47 -1.64 11.87 6.25
CA ASP A 47 -0.38 11.15 6.50
C ASP A 47 -0.48 9.66 6.17
N ARG A 48 -1.62 9.17 5.68
CA ARG A 48 -1.86 7.74 5.54
C ARG A 48 -1.18 7.17 4.29
N LEU A 49 -0.67 5.95 4.46
CA LEU A 49 -0.16 5.15 3.37
C LEU A 49 -1.31 4.70 2.47
N ALA A 50 -1.02 4.50 1.18
CA ALA A 50 -1.98 4.07 0.16
C ALA A 50 -3.25 4.94 0.03
N GLU A 51 -3.23 6.20 0.46
CA GLU A 51 -4.36 7.13 0.33
C GLU A 51 -4.89 7.21 -1.13
N LEU A 52 -6.22 7.12 -1.28
CA LEU A 52 -6.90 7.23 -2.57
C LEU A 52 -7.34 8.68 -2.82
N VAL A 53 -6.60 9.40 -3.67
CA VAL A 53 -6.81 10.84 -3.89
C VAL A 53 -7.91 11.18 -4.91
N CYS A 54 -8.42 10.21 -5.67
CA CYS A 54 -9.38 10.47 -6.75
C CYS A 54 -10.70 9.69 -6.59
N SER A 55 -10.78 8.47 -7.10
CA SER A 55 -11.92 7.56 -6.96
C SER A 55 -11.67 6.60 -5.80
N ASN A 56 -12.75 6.14 -5.14
CA ASN A 56 -12.67 5.06 -4.17
C ASN A 56 -12.88 3.66 -4.81
N SER A 57 -13.02 3.59 -6.13
CA SER A 57 -13.11 2.34 -6.87
C SER A 57 -11.74 1.86 -7.30
N LEU A 58 -11.41 0.61 -6.98
CA LEU A 58 -10.25 -0.12 -7.48
C LEU A 58 -10.57 -0.87 -8.79
N GLY A 59 -11.70 -0.56 -9.43
CA GLY A 59 -12.17 -1.17 -10.68
C GLY A 59 -12.95 -2.47 -10.49
N SER A 60 -13.30 -3.13 -11.60
CA SER A 60 -14.09 -4.37 -11.61
C SER A 60 -13.49 -5.46 -10.72
N ASP A 61 -14.33 -6.13 -9.94
CA ASP A 61 -14.01 -7.33 -9.15
C ASP A 61 -14.51 -8.61 -9.84
N LEU A 62 -15.17 -8.47 -11.00
CA LEU A 62 -15.63 -9.59 -11.82
C LEU A 62 -14.46 -10.30 -12.52
N PRO A 63 -14.35 -11.64 -12.44
CA PRO A 63 -13.18 -12.40 -12.92
C PRO A 63 -13.04 -12.41 -14.46
N ASP A 64 -14.12 -12.13 -15.20
CA ASP A 64 -14.13 -12.01 -16.66
C ASP A 64 -13.60 -10.65 -17.15
N ARG A 65 -13.23 -9.74 -16.23
CA ARG A 65 -12.63 -8.44 -16.53
C ARG A 65 -11.16 -8.45 -16.13
N ALA A 66 -10.31 -7.79 -16.93
CA ALA A 66 -8.87 -7.72 -16.68
C ALA A 66 -8.52 -7.28 -15.24
N ALA A 67 -9.19 -6.24 -14.73
CA ALA A 67 -8.96 -5.77 -13.36
C ALA A 67 -9.42 -6.77 -12.29
N GLY A 68 -10.47 -7.57 -12.55
CA GLY A 68 -10.93 -8.57 -11.60
C GLY A 68 -10.06 -9.83 -11.62
N LEU A 69 -9.57 -10.23 -12.80
CA LEU A 69 -8.57 -11.29 -12.93
C LEU A 69 -7.28 -10.93 -12.16
N LEU A 70 -6.75 -9.72 -12.38
CA LEU A 70 -5.58 -9.24 -11.64
C LEU A 70 -5.82 -9.27 -10.13
N LYS A 71 -7.02 -8.89 -9.67
CA LYS A 71 -7.34 -8.97 -8.24
C LYS A 71 -7.36 -10.40 -7.71
N ALA A 72 -7.91 -11.34 -8.48
CA ALA A 72 -7.89 -12.75 -8.10
C ALA A 72 -6.44 -13.27 -7.96
N GLU A 73 -5.54 -12.88 -8.86
CA GLU A 73 -4.11 -13.19 -8.78
C GLU A 73 -3.45 -12.57 -7.54
N LEU A 74 -3.67 -11.27 -7.31
CA LEU A 74 -3.13 -10.54 -6.16
C LEU A 74 -3.62 -11.12 -4.82
N ARG A 75 -4.88 -11.55 -4.73
CA ARG A 75 -5.41 -12.25 -3.54
C ARG A 75 -4.66 -13.56 -3.29
N ARG A 76 -4.39 -14.34 -4.34
CA ARG A 76 -3.62 -15.61 -4.23
C ARG A 76 -2.17 -15.36 -3.85
N LEU A 77 -1.62 -14.20 -4.18
CA LEU A 77 -0.27 -13.77 -3.80
C LEU A 77 -0.21 -13.09 -2.42
N GLY A 78 -1.32 -13.05 -1.68
CA GLY A 78 -1.35 -12.48 -0.32
C GLY A 78 -1.20 -10.95 -0.32
N SER A 79 -1.85 -10.25 -1.27
CA SER A 79 -1.77 -8.79 -1.38
C SER A 79 -2.28 -8.07 -0.12
N LEU A 80 -1.45 -7.17 0.41
CA LEU A 80 -1.84 -6.26 1.49
C LEU A 80 -2.97 -5.34 1.06
N VAL A 81 -2.80 -4.68 -0.09
CA VAL A 81 -3.76 -3.72 -0.63
C VAL A 81 -5.12 -4.36 -0.80
N LEU A 82 -5.22 -5.55 -1.38
CA LEU A 82 -6.53 -6.20 -1.54
C LEU A 82 -7.12 -6.71 -0.23
N ALA A 83 -6.30 -7.21 0.69
CA ALA A 83 -6.79 -7.60 2.01
C ALA A 83 -7.41 -6.40 2.76
N CYS A 84 -6.76 -5.24 2.72
CA CYS A 84 -7.30 -4.00 3.31
C CYS A 84 -8.54 -3.50 2.53
N ALA A 85 -8.53 -3.59 1.21
CA ALA A 85 -9.65 -3.17 0.38
C ALA A 85 -10.90 -4.04 0.60
N ASP A 86 -10.73 -5.35 0.75
CA ASP A 86 -11.83 -6.27 1.04
C ASP A 86 -12.44 -5.99 2.43
N GLN A 87 -11.63 -5.55 3.41
CA GLN A 87 -12.12 -5.14 4.74
C GLN A 87 -12.85 -3.80 4.73
N ALA A 88 -12.39 -2.85 3.91
CA ALA A 88 -12.98 -1.53 3.78
C ALA A 88 -14.07 -1.47 2.68
N ARG A 89 -14.53 -2.61 2.16
CA ARG A 89 -15.43 -2.67 1.00
C ARG A 89 -16.76 -1.95 1.26
N VAL A 90 -17.21 -1.18 0.27
CA VAL A 90 -18.56 -0.58 0.21
C VAL A 90 -19.31 -1.03 -1.04
N PRO A 91 -20.66 -0.98 -1.07
CA PRO A 91 -21.44 -1.36 -2.25
C PRO A 91 -21.08 -0.55 -3.50
N ALA A 92 -20.73 -1.23 -4.61
CA ALA A 92 -20.37 -0.59 -5.88
C ALA A 92 -20.66 -1.44 -7.13
N GLY A 93 -21.74 -2.23 -7.09
CA GLY A 93 -22.10 -3.13 -8.18
C GLY A 93 -21.00 -4.17 -8.43
N GLY A 94 -20.51 -4.25 -9.68
CA GLY A 94 -19.44 -5.18 -10.08
C GLY A 94 -18.02 -4.69 -9.77
N ALA A 95 -17.85 -3.51 -9.18
CA ALA A 95 -16.54 -2.98 -8.82
C ALA A 95 -16.20 -3.25 -7.34
N LEU A 96 -14.91 -3.35 -7.05
CA LEU A 96 -14.40 -3.24 -5.69
C LEU A 96 -14.21 -1.75 -5.38
N ALA A 97 -15.14 -1.16 -4.61
CA ALA A 97 -14.97 0.16 -4.03
C ALA A 97 -14.79 0.06 -2.52
N VAL A 98 -14.13 1.05 -1.95
CA VAL A 98 -13.75 1.07 -0.53
C VAL A 98 -14.20 2.36 0.16
N ASP A 99 -14.34 2.30 1.48
CA ASP A 99 -14.20 3.46 2.33
C ASP A 99 -12.71 3.86 2.35
N ARG A 100 -12.41 5.10 1.91
CA ARG A 100 -11.03 5.55 1.69
C ARG A 100 -10.24 5.65 2.98
N GLU A 101 -10.88 6.15 4.04
CA GLU A 101 -10.23 6.40 5.32
C GLU A 101 -9.96 5.07 6.01
N LEU A 102 -10.95 4.17 6.05
CA LEU A 102 -10.77 2.84 6.62
C LEU A 102 -9.70 2.05 5.86
N PHE A 103 -9.69 2.13 4.52
CA PHE A 103 -8.70 1.47 3.69
C PHE A 103 -7.28 1.97 3.98
N ALA A 104 -7.05 3.29 3.91
CA ALA A 104 -5.73 3.88 4.10
C ALA A 104 -5.24 3.73 5.55
N ALA A 105 -6.13 3.82 6.53
CA ALA A 105 -5.81 3.58 7.94
C ALA A 105 -5.37 2.13 8.17
N GLU A 106 -6.06 1.14 7.59
CA GLU A 106 -5.71 -0.27 7.77
C GLU A 106 -4.40 -0.64 7.07
N VAL A 107 -4.13 -0.11 5.87
CA VAL A 107 -2.81 -0.27 5.22
C VAL A 107 -1.72 0.32 6.11
N THR A 108 -1.91 1.54 6.61
CA THR A 108 -0.93 2.22 7.48
C THR A 108 -0.66 1.40 8.74
N ARG A 109 -1.71 0.96 9.43
CA ARG A 109 -1.62 0.18 10.67
C ARG A 109 -0.84 -1.12 10.47
N ARG A 110 -1.09 -1.84 9.38
CA ARG A 110 -0.39 -3.10 9.10
C ARG A 110 1.08 -2.90 8.78
N ILE A 111 1.41 -1.88 7.98
CA ILE A 111 2.79 -1.55 7.67
C ILE A 111 3.56 -1.15 8.94
N GLU A 112 3.00 -0.28 9.77
CA GLU A 112 3.64 0.18 11.02
C GLU A 112 3.80 -0.94 12.04
N ALA A 113 2.91 -1.94 12.04
CA ALA A 113 2.97 -3.10 12.93
C ALA A 113 3.89 -4.23 12.42
N HIS A 114 4.37 -4.17 11.18
CA HIS A 114 5.13 -5.28 10.60
C HIS A 114 6.58 -5.28 11.13
N PRO A 115 7.08 -6.39 11.73
CA PRO A 115 8.37 -6.40 12.44
C PRO A 115 9.59 -6.16 11.56
N ARG A 116 9.48 -6.39 10.25
CA ARG A 116 10.55 -6.18 9.25
C ARG A 116 10.38 -4.91 8.41
N ILE A 117 9.37 -4.07 8.68
CA ILE A 117 9.19 -2.82 7.95
C ILE A 117 9.44 -1.65 8.89
N ARG A 118 10.45 -0.85 8.56
CA ARG A 118 10.69 0.44 9.21
C ARG A 118 10.11 1.55 8.34
N LEU A 119 9.05 2.19 8.82
CA LEU A 119 8.50 3.39 8.19
C LEU A 119 9.32 4.63 8.60
N VAL A 120 9.82 5.38 7.63
CA VAL A 120 10.55 6.64 7.83
C VAL A 120 9.80 7.79 7.17
N ARG A 121 9.43 8.77 8.00
CA ARG A 121 8.66 9.95 7.58
C ARG A 121 9.60 11.07 7.12
N GLN A 122 10.12 10.93 5.90
CA GLN A 122 11.13 11.84 5.34
C GLN A 122 11.07 11.85 3.81
N GLU A 123 11.33 13.02 3.21
CA GLU A 123 11.56 13.16 1.77
C GLU A 123 12.94 12.59 1.37
N VAL A 124 12.94 11.78 0.32
CA VAL A 124 14.16 11.28 -0.33
C VAL A 124 14.44 12.17 -1.54
N VAL A 125 15.55 12.92 -1.48
CA VAL A 125 15.94 13.91 -2.50
C VAL A 125 17.04 13.43 -3.45
N HIS A 126 17.65 12.28 -3.15
CA HIS A 126 18.66 11.62 -3.98
C HIS A 126 18.39 10.12 -4.03
N LEU A 127 18.79 9.47 -5.13
CA LEU A 127 18.72 8.00 -5.20
C LEU A 127 19.60 7.40 -4.10
N PRO A 128 19.07 6.48 -3.27
CA PRO A 128 19.83 5.79 -2.23
C PRO A 128 20.96 4.92 -2.76
#